data_AF-A0A846P2L8-F1
#
_entry.id   AF-A0A846P2L8-F1
#
_cell.length_a   1.000
_cell.length_b   1.000
_cell.length_c   1.000
_cell.angle_alpha   90.00
_cell.angle_beta   90.00
_cell.angle_gamma   90.00
#
_symmetry.space_group_name_H-M   'P 1'
#
loop_
_entity.id
_entity.type
_entity.pdbx_description
1 polymer ?
#
loop_
_entity_poly.entity_id
_entity_poly.type
_entity_poly.pdbx_seq_one_letter_code
_entity_poly.pdbx_strand_id
1 'polypeptide(L)'
;MRRVFGGDTKRINHANRVVRLAEEILKGEGGDPAVVIAASYLHDIGIHEAERKYNSTAGDYQEREGPPIARDILEKLGVDRETTDEVC
;
A
#
# COMPACT_ATOMS: atom_id res chain seq x y z
N MET A 1 -3.27 4.02 6.70
CA MET A 1 -3.22 2.80 7.55
C MET A 1 -4.28 2.75 8.65
N ARG A 2 -4.19 3.51 9.75
CA ARG A 2 -5.18 3.41 10.86
C ARG A 2 -6.65 3.61 10.45
N ARG A 3 -6.92 4.42 9.43
CA ARG A 3 -8.28 4.60 8.90
C ARG A 3 -8.81 3.38 8.13
N VAL A 4 -7.93 2.60 7.50
CA VAL A 4 -8.29 1.44 6.67
C VAL A 4 -8.25 0.16 7.49
N PHE A 5 -7.19 -0.03 8.27
CA PHE A 5 -6.98 -1.20 9.13
C PHE A 5 -7.59 -1.09 10.52
N GLY A 6 -8.09 0.10 10.91
CA GLY A 6 -8.68 0.32 12.23
C GLY A 6 -7.74 -0.09 13.37
N GLY A 7 -8.21 -1.02 14.20
CA GLY A 7 -7.48 -1.62 15.31
C GLY A 7 -6.64 -2.86 14.95
N ASP A 8 -6.50 -3.20 13.66
CA ASP A 8 -5.68 -4.33 13.22
C ASP A 8 -4.19 -4.02 13.34
N THR A 9 -3.70 -4.12 14.57
CA THR A 9 -2.31 -3.87 14.93
C THR A 9 -1.36 -4.83 14.21
N LYS A 10 -1.80 -6.04 13.84
CA LYS A 10 -0.96 -7.00 13.12
C LYS A 10 -0.64 -6.49 11.72
N ARG A 11 -1.65 -6.06 10.96
CA ARG A 11 -1.46 -5.53 9.60
C ARG A 11 -0.74 -4.18 9.59
N ILE A 12 -1.04 -3.31 10.55
CA ILE A 12 -0.31 -2.04 10.72
C ILE A 12 1.18 -2.30 11.00
N ASN A 13 1.49 -3.22 11.92
CA ASN A 13 2.87 -3.57 12.23
C ASN A 13 3.57 -4.28 11.06
N HIS A 14 2.83 -5.06 10.27
CA HIS A 14 3.34 -5.67 9.05
C HIS A 14 3.79 -4.62 8.05
N ALA A 15 2.91 -3.68 7.67
CA ALA A 15 3.27 -2.61 6.75
C ALA A 15 4.47 -1.78 7.25
N ASN A 16 4.52 -1.46 8.56
CA ASN A 16 5.67 -0.76 9.13
C ASN A 16 6.99 -1.54 9.00
N ARG A 17 6.98 -2.87 9.09
CA ARG A 17 8.17 -3.70 8.86
C ARG A 17 8.58 -3.69 7.39
N VAL A 18 7.63 -3.81 6.48
CA VAL A 18 7.87 -3.78 5.03
C VAL A 18 8.51 -2.45 4.63
N VAL A 19 7.98 -1.32 5.11
CA VAL A 19 8.53 0.01 4.84
C VAL A 19 9.97 0.14 5.33
N ARG A 20 10.28 -0.34 6.54
CA ARG A 20 11.65 -0.30 7.06
C ARG A 20 12.64 -1.06 6.17
N LEU A 21 12.25 -2.25 5.70
CA LEU A 21 13.07 -3.03 4.78
C LEU A 21 13.19 -2.34 3.41
N ALA A 22 12.10 -1.76 2.92
CA ALA A 22 12.11 -0.99 1.67
C ALA A 22 13.03 0.24 1.75
N GLU A 23 13.05 0.95 2.88
CA GLU A 23 13.98 2.04 3.15
C GLU A 23 15.44 1.60 3.15
N GLU A 24 15.74 0.41 3.69
CA GLU A 24 17.10 -0.15 3.68
C GLU A 24 17.53 -0.50 2.25
N ILE A 25 16.66 -1.12 1.47
CA ILE A 25 16.91 -1.44 0.06
C ILE A 25 17.10 -0.17 -0.77
N LEU A 26 16.22 0.82 -0.59
CA LEU A 26 16.28 2.12 -1.28
C LEU A 26 17.62 2.83 -1.05
N LYS A 27 18.20 2.72 0.15
CA LYS A 27 19.52 3.30 0.44
C LYS A 27 20.66 2.61 -0.31
N GLY A 28 20.52 1.31 -0.59
CA GLY A 28 21.53 0.52 -1.30
C GLY A 28 21.41 0.59 -2.82
N GLU A 29 20.18 0.43 -3.32
CA GLU A 29 19.89 0.27 -4.75
C GLU A 29 19.42 1.57 -5.43
N GLY A 30 19.03 2.59 -4.65
CA GLY A 30 18.40 3.80 -5.17
C GLY A 30 16.95 3.57 -5.63
N GLY A 31 16.39 4.56 -6.31
CA GLY A 31 14.98 4.61 -6.73
C GLY A 31 14.29 5.89 -6.25
N ASP A 32 13.04 6.10 -6.68
CA ASP A 32 12.24 7.23 -6.21
C ASP A 32 11.71 6.94 -4.79
N PRO A 33 12.10 7.74 -3.78
CA PRO A 33 11.63 7.52 -2.41
C PRO A 33 10.12 7.65 -2.24
N ALA A 34 9.46 8.55 -2.98
CA ALA A 34 8.01 8.74 -2.88
C ALA A 34 7.29 7.48 -3.36
N VAL A 35 7.72 6.91 -4.48
CA VAL A 35 7.14 5.68 -5.05
C VAL A 35 7.38 4.50 -4.11
N VAL A 36 8.63 4.24 -3.74
CA VAL A 36 9.00 3.05 -2.94
C VAL A 36 8.31 3.05 -1.58
N ILE A 37 8.27 4.21 -0.90
CA ILE A 37 7.65 4.32 0.41
C ILE A 37 6.12 4.26 0.32
N ALA A 38 5.50 4.92 -0.66
CA ALA A 38 4.07 4.84 -0.86
C ALA A 38 3.61 3.41 -1.18
N ALA A 39 4.27 2.75 -2.13
CA ALA A 39 3.95 1.37 -2.52
C ALA A 39 4.10 0.40 -1.34
N SER A 40 5.19 0.51 -0.57
CA SER A 40 5.40 -0.35 0.60
C SER A 40 4.37 -0.15 1.71
N TYR A 41 3.86 1.07 1.93
CA TYR A 41 2.77 1.31 2.88
C TYR A 41 1.42 0.79 2.37
N LEU A 42 1.17 0.85 1.07
CA LEU A 42 -0.14 0.61 0.47
C LEU A 42 -0.32 -0.78 -0.15
N HIS A 43 0.73 -1.61 -0.23
CA HIS A 43 0.69 -2.91 -0.92
C HIS A 43 -0.49 -3.82 -0.52
N ASP A 44 -0.80 -3.90 0.78
CA ASP A 44 -1.89 -4.75 1.30
C ASP A 44 -3.23 -4.00 1.47
N ILE A 45 -3.38 -2.79 0.92
CA ILE A 45 -4.56 -1.94 1.18
C ILE A 45 -5.87 -2.57 0.66
N GLY A 46 -5.77 -3.47 -0.31
CA GLY A 46 -6.90 -4.18 -0.92
C GLY A 46 -7.53 -5.26 -0.04
N ILE A 47 -6.92 -5.67 1.07
CA ILE A 47 -7.34 -6.86 1.83
C ILE A 47 -8.77 -6.82 2.36
N HIS A 48 -9.25 -5.66 2.82
CA HIS A 48 -10.61 -5.51 3.32
C HIS A 48 -11.65 -5.53 2.19
N GLU A 49 -11.33 -4.94 1.03
CA GLU A 49 -12.22 -4.99 -0.14
C GLU A 49 -12.25 -6.40 -0.77
N ALA A 50 -11.11 -7.09 -0.79
CA ALA A 50 -11.03 -8.48 -1.22
C ALA A 50 -11.91 -9.39 -0.34
N GLU A 51 -11.80 -9.24 1.00
CA GLU A 51 -12.63 -9.96 1.96
C GLU A 51 -14.12 -9.63 1.78
N ARG A 52 -14.46 -8.35 1.60
CA ARG A 52 -15.85 -7.89 1.41
C ARG A 52 -16.49 -8.43 0.12
N LYS A 53 -15.75 -8.45 -0.99
CA LYS A 53 -16.29 -8.80 -2.32
C LYS A 53 -16.23 -10.29 -2.62
N TYR A 54 -15.18 -10.97 -2.17
CA TYR A 54 -14.89 -12.37 -2.55
C TYR A 54 -14.87 -13.33 -1.37
N ASN A 55 -15.10 -12.84 -0.14
CA ASN A 55 -14.96 -13.62 1.10
C ASN A 55 -13.59 -14.31 1.19
N SER A 56 -12.55 -13.64 0.67
CA SER A 56 -11.20 -14.18 0.55
C SER A 56 -10.17 -13.06 0.65
N THR A 57 -9.07 -13.33 1.33
CA THR A 57 -7.88 -12.46 1.40
C THR A 57 -6.76 -12.97 0.49
N ALA A 58 -7.08 -13.73 -0.57
CA ALA A 58 -6.08 -14.21 -1.52
C ALA A 58 -5.39 -13.04 -2.25
N GLY A 59 -4.09 -13.18 -2.53
CA GLY A 59 -3.26 -12.15 -3.17
C GLY A 59 -3.88 -11.58 -4.44
N ASP A 60 -4.35 -12.44 -5.34
CA ASP A 60 -4.98 -12.04 -6.62
C ASP A 60 -6.14 -11.04 -6.44
N TYR A 61 -6.95 -11.22 -5.39
CA TYR A 61 -8.04 -10.28 -5.11
C TYR A 61 -7.54 -9.00 -4.47
N GLN A 62 -6.50 -9.05 -3.64
CA GLN A 62 -5.89 -7.85 -3.06
C GLN A 62 -5.22 -6.98 -4.12
N GLU A 63 -4.47 -7.59 -5.03
CA GLU A 63 -3.82 -6.91 -6.16
C GLU A 63 -4.84 -6.27 -7.10
N ARG A 64 -6.01 -6.89 -7.25
CA ARG A 64 -7.11 -6.32 -8.04
C ARG A 64 -7.80 -5.14 -7.34
N GLU A 65 -8.02 -5.23 -6.05
CA GLU A 65 -8.81 -4.25 -5.29
C GLU A 65 -7.95 -3.13 -4.66
N GLY A 66 -6.64 -3.34 -4.53
CA GLY A 66 -5.68 -2.41 -3.93
C GLY A 66 -5.46 -1.12 -4.73
N PRO A 67 -5.12 -1.17 -6.03
CA PRO A 67 -4.78 0.02 -6.83
C PRO A 67 -5.83 1.13 -6.81
N PRO A 68 -7.15 0.85 -6.96
CA PRO A 68 -8.17 1.90 -6.86
C PRO A 68 -8.21 2.60 -5.50
N ILE A 69 -7.96 1.86 -4.41
CA ILE A 69 -7.96 2.39 -3.04
C ILE A 69 -6.68 3.20 -2.78
N ALA A 70 -5.53 2.68 -3.24
CA ALA A 70 -4.24 3.37 -3.14
C ALA A 70 -4.30 4.71 -3.86
N ARG A 71 -4.83 4.73 -5.09
CA ARG A 71 -5.02 5.95 -5.89
C ARG A 71 -5.85 7.01 -5.18
N ASP A 72 -7.02 6.64 -4.67
CA ASP A 72 -7.89 7.58 -3.93
C ASP A 72 -7.19 8.17 -2.69
N ILE A 73 -6.35 7.39 -2.00
CA ILE A 73 -5.57 7.87 -0.85
C ILE A 73 -4.49 8.87 -1.31
N LEU A 74 -3.73 8.53 -2.36
CA LEU A 74 -2.62 9.33 -2.88
C LEU A 74 -3.11 10.67 -3.45
N GLU A 75 -4.18 10.65 -4.24
CA GLU A 75 -4.80 11.85 -4.80
C GLU A 75 -5.31 12.79 -3.71
N LYS A 76 -5.92 12.25 -2.63
CA LYS A 76 -6.35 13.05 -1.47
C LYS A 76 -5.20 13.65 -0.68
N LEU A 77 -4.02 13.06 -0.75
CA LEU A 77 -2.79 13.57 -0.15
C LEU A 77 -2.07 14.58 -1.08
N GLY A 78 -2.56 14.79 -2.30
CA GLY A 78 -1.97 15.70 -3.27
C GLY A 78 -0.70 15.17 -3.93
N VAL A 79 -0.52 13.85 -3.93
CA VAL A 79 0.57 13.19 -4.68
C VAL A 79 0.31 13.40 -6.17
N ASP A 80 1.37 13.69 -6.92
CA ASP A 80 1.26 13.91 -8.35
C ASP A 80 0.87 12.64 -9.11
N ARG A 81 0.41 12.82 -10.34
CA ARG A 81 -0.10 11.73 -11.17
C ARG A 81 0.97 10.72 -11.55
N GLU A 82 2.20 11.15 -11.79
CA GLU A 82 3.30 10.27 -12.22
C GLU A 82 3.63 9.29 -11.09
N THR A 83 3.85 9.80 -9.88
CA THR A 83 4.05 8.98 -8.67
C THR A 83 2.85 8.08 -8.41
N THR A 84 1.62 8.59 -8.54
CA THR A 84 0.40 7.81 -8.30
C THR A 84 0.24 6.66 -9.30
N ASP A 85 0.55 6.90 -10.57
CA ASP A 85 0.48 5.90 -11.64
C ASP A 85 1.57 4.82 -11.49
N GLU A 86 2.72 5.14 -10.90
CA GLU A 86 3.78 4.15 -10.62
C GLU A 86 3.50 3.30 -9.37
N VAL A 87 2.81 3.86 -8.37
CA VAL A 87 2.47 3.14 -7.13
C VAL A 87 1.30 2.15 -7.30
N CYS A 88 0.38 2.42 -8.24
CA CYS A 88 -0.89 1.70 -8.39
C CYS A 88 -0.87 0.72 -9.57
#